data_AF-A0A427A8T6-F1
#
_entry.id   AF-A0A427A8T6-F1
#
_cell.length_a   1.000
_cell.length_b   1.000
_cell.length_c   1.000
_cell.angle_alpha   90.00
_cell.angle_beta   90.00
_cell.angle_gamma   90.00
#
_symmetry.space_group_name_H-M   'P 1'
#
loop_
_entity.id
_entity.type
_entity.pdbx_description
1 polymer ?
#
loop_
_entity_poly.entity_id
_entity_poly.type
_entity_poly.pdbx_seq_one_letter_code
_entity_poly.pdbx_strand_id
1 'polypeptide(L)'
;MKITEKHDVYSFGVVILEVLQGRHPGELISAWPSDQSVLLKDLLDPRIPLPTLEESNAVMLAAKLALQCISINPQSRPSMQHISQALDAGKVEATRQPFHTVQLHQLMRFT
;
A
#
# COMPACT_ATOMS: atom_id res chain seq x y z
N MET A 1 -18.39 10.30 -15.97
CA MET A 1 -17.54 9.27 -15.34
C MET A 1 -17.70 7.98 -16.14
N LYS A 2 -16.61 7.41 -16.68
CA LYS A 2 -16.65 6.13 -17.42
C LYS A 2 -16.30 5.02 -16.44
N ILE A 3 -17.18 4.04 -16.26
CA ILE A 3 -16.91 2.85 -15.45
C ILE A 3 -15.91 1.98 -16.20
N THR A 4 -14.86 1.54 -15.49
CA THR A 4 -13.79 0.68 -15.99
C THR A 4 -13.31 -0.23 -14.87
N GLU A 5 -12.57 -1.27 -15.20
CA GLU A 5 -11.92 -2.19 -14.26
C GLU A 5 -10.99 -1.47 -13.26
N LYS A 6 -10.56 -0.24 -13.57
CA LYS A 6 -9.76 0.59 -12.67
C LYS A 6 -10.51 1.00 -11.40
N HIS A 7 -11.83 0.92 -11.38
CA HIS A 7 -12.63 1.16 -10.18
C HIS A 7 -12.49 -0.01 -9.20
N ASP A 8 -12.50 -1.24 -9.71
CA ASP A 8 -12.25 -2.44 -8.90
C ASP A 8 -10.82 -2.44 -8.35
N VAL A 9 -9.85 -1.99 -9.15
CA VAL A 9 -8.46 -1.82 -8.69
C VAL A 9 -8.38 -0.82 -7.52
N TYR A 10 -9.10 0.29 -7.59
CA TYR A 10 -9.15 1.26 -6.49
C TYR A 10 -9.72 0.64 -5.21
N SER A 11 -10.88 -0.01 -5.33
CA SER A 11 -11.52 -0.69 -4.19
C SER A 11 -10.62 -1.78 -3.61
N PHE A 12 -9.90 -2.53 -4.44
CA PHE A 12 -8.91 -3.51 -3.99
C PHE A 12 -7.76 -2.85 -3.21
N GLY A 13 -7.25 -1.71 -3.67
CA GLY A 13 -6.24 -0.94 -2.94
C GLY A 13 -6.71 -0.52 -1.55
N VAL A 14 -7.98 -0.11 -1.42
CA VAL A 14 -8.59 0.21 -0.12
C VAL A 14 -8.66 -1.03 0.79
N VAL A 15 -8.98 -2.21 0.24
CA VAL A 15 -8.98 -3.48 1.00
C VAL A 15 -7.57 -3.83 1.51
N ILE A 16 -6.52 -3.63 0.70
CA ILE A 16 -5.14 -3.85 1.18
C ILE A 16 -4.83 -2.94 2.37
N LEU A 17 -5.24 -1.66 2.31
CA LEU A 17 -5.05 -0.74 3.43
C LEU A 17 -5.83 -1.17 4.67
N GLU A 18 -7.09 -1.59 4.52
CA GLU A 18 -7.89 -2.14 5.63
C GLU A 18 -7.16 -3.29 6.32
N VAL A 19 -6.57 -4.21 5.56
CA VAL A 19 -5.78 -5.32 6.11
C VAL A 19 -4.53 -4.80 6.84
N LEU A 20 -3.79 -3.85 6.25
CA LEU A 20 -2.57 -3.31 6.86
C LEU A 20 -2.85 -2.52 8.14
N GLN A 21 -3.92 -1.71 8.18
CA GLN A 21 -4.25 -0.86 9.34
C GLN A 21 -5.10 -1.59 10.38
N GLY A 22 -5.75 -2.70 10.00
CA GLY A 22 -6.69 -3.41 10.84
C GLY A 22 -7.96 -2.61 11.21
N ARG A 23 -8.30 -1.60 10.38
CA ARG A 23 -9.43 -0.68 10.57
C ARG A 23 -10.29 -0.58 9.33
N HIS A 24 -11.59 -0.38 9.53
CA HIS A 24 -12.57 -0.34 8.46
C HIS A 24 -12.35 0.88 7.52
N PRO A 25 -12.52 0.73 6.18
CA PRO A 25 -12.29 1.75 5.16
C PRO A 25 -12.97 3.10 5.41
N GLY A 26 -14.16 3.08 6.02
CA GLY A 26 -14.88 4.29 6.38
C GLY A 26 -14.09 5.23 7.31
N GLU A 27 -13.23 4.67 8.16
CA GLU A 27 -12.32 5.44 9.03
C GLU A 27 -11.04 5.84 8.30
N LEU A 28 -10.58 5.03 7.33
CA LEU A 28 -9.38 5.27 6.52
C LEU A 28 -9.52 6.47 5.61
N ILE A 29 -10.66 6.59 4.91
CA ILE A 29 -10.89 7.65 3.92
C ILE A 29 -10.92 9.03 4.61
N SER A 30 -11.42 9.11 5.84
CA SER A 30 -11.42 10.36 6.64
C SER A 30 -10.05 10.73 7.20
N ALA A 31 -9.19 9.73 7.44
CA ALA A 31 -7.91 9.91 8.13
C ALA A 31 -6.70 9.78 7.20
N TRP A 32 -6.92 9.59 5.89
CA TRP A 32 -5.82 9.37 4.96
C TRP A 32 -4.87 10.57 4.98
N PRO A 33 -3.58 10.38 5.26
CA PRO A 33 -2.66 11.49 5.42
C PRO A 33 -2.58 12.32 4.13
N SER A 34 -2.88 13.61 4.23
CA SER A 34 -2.51 14.56 3.16
C SER A 34 -1.01 14.76 3.10
N ASP A 35 -0.31 14.52 4.22
CA ASP A 35 1.14 14.58 4.31
C ASP A 35 1.76 13.21 3.99
N GLN A 36 2.61 13.17 2.98
CA GLN A 36 3.27 11.97 2.52
C GLN A 36 4.54 11.64 3.33
N SER A 37 4.84 12.44 4.37
CA SER A 37 5.94 12.22 5.31
C SER A 37 5.65 11.15 6.38
N VAL A 38 4.40 10.65 6.43
CA VAL A 38 3.99 9.62 7.40
C VAL A 38 4.80 8.34 7.22
N LEU A 39 5.24 7.78 8.35
CA LEU A 39 5.97 6.52 8.39
C LEU A 39 5.00 5.35 8.18
N LEU A 40 5.43 4.36 7.40
CA LEU A 40 4.64 3.16 7.11
C LEU A 40 4.25 2.42 8.40
N LYS A 41 5.15 2.33 9.38
CA LYS A 41 4.89 1.68 10.67
C LYS A 41 3.72 2.30 11.44
N ASP A 42 3.47 3.60 11.26
CA ASP A 42 2.44 4.34 12.00
C ASP A 42 1.05 4.12 11.38
N LEU A 43 1.01 3.50 10.20
CA LEU A 43 -0.20 3.13 9.48
C LEU A 43 -0.57 1.67 9.66
N LEU A 44 0.33 0.85 10.22
CA LEU A 44 0.03 -0.54 10.50
C LEU A 44 -0.91 -0.68 11.71
N ASP A 45 -1.63 -1.81 11.76
CA ASP A 45 -2.43 -2.19 12.93
C ASP A 45 -1.55 -2.25 14.18
N PRO A 46 -1.76 -1.37 15.18
CA PRO A 46 -0.95 -1.34 16.39
C PRO A 46 -1.13 -2.57 17.29
N ARG A 47 -2.15 -3.41 17.02
CA ARG A 47 -2.38 -4.67 17.74
C ARG A 47 -1.46 -5.80 17.26
N ILE A 48 -0.84 -5.64 16.09
CA ILE A 48 0.07 -6.61 15.50
C ILE A 48 1.51 -6.14 15.76
N PRO A 49 2.44 -7.02 16.18
CA PRO A 49 3.85 -6.66 16.27
C PRO A 49 4.38 -6.12 14.94
N LEU A 50 5.33 -5.19 15.00
CA LEU A 50 5.99 -4.73 13.78
C LEU A 50 6.65 -5.91 13.04
N PRO A 51 6.63 -5.90 11.69
CA PRO A 51 7.14 -7.00 10.91
C PRO A 51 8.62 -7.25 11.18
N THR A 52 9.01 -8.52 11.17
CA THR A 52 10.41 -8.94 11.16
C THR A 52 11.11 -8.45 9.89
N LEU A 53 12.44 -8.58 9.83
CA LEU A 53 13.20 -8.21 8.63
C LEU A 53 12.74 -9.00 7.39
N GLU A 54 12.36 -10.27 7.57
CA GLU A 54 11.89 -11.14 6.49
C GLU A 54 10.49 -10.72 6.01
N GLU A 55 9.60 -10.32 6.92
CA GLU A 55 8.24 -9.89 6.60
C GLU A 55 8.16 -8.45 6.08
N SER A 56 9.12 -7.60 6.46
CA SER A 56 9.15 -6.17 6.14
C SER A 56 8.99 -5.90 4.65
N ASN A 57 9.64 -6.71 3.81
CA ASN A 57 9.53 -6.60 2.36
C ASN A 57 8.09 -6.87 1.88
N ALA A 58 7.44 -7.92 2.36
CA ALA A 58 6.05 -8.22 1.97
C ALA A 58 5.09 -7.10 2.39
N VAL A 59 5.26 -6.56 3.60
CA VAL A 59 4.45 -5.43 4.09
C VAL A 59 4.69 -4.17 3.26
N MET A 60 5.94 -3.87 2.91
CA MET A 60 6.29 -2.74 2.03
C MET A 60 5.73 -2.92 0.62
N LEU A 61 5.72 -4.14 0.07
CA LEU A 61 5.11 -4.43 -1.23
C LEU A 61 3.62 -4.17 -1.21
N ALA A 62 2.93 -4.70 -0.20
CA ALA A 62 1.48 -4.53 -0.03
C ALA A 62 1.13 -3.04 0.07
N ALA A 63 1.88 -2.29 0.90
CA ALA A 63 1.70 -0.85 1.01
C ALA A 63 1.95 -0.12 -0.31
N LYS A 64 3.03 -0.46 -1.04
CA LYS A 64 3.31 0.12 -2.36
C LYS A 64 2.18 -0.13 -3.36
N LEU A 65 1.72 -1.37 -3.47
CA LEU A 65 0.62 -1.74 -4.37
C LEU A 65 -0.67 -1.02 -3.98
N ALA A 66 -0.98 -0.95 -2.69
CA ALA A 66 -2.16 -0.23 -2.20
C ALA A 66 -2.13 1.26 -2.63
N LEU A 67 -1.00 1.95 -2.45
CA LEU A 67 -0.82 3.35 -2.85
C LEU A 67 -1.00 3.56 -4.36
N GLN A 68 -0.47 2.64 -5.18
CA GLN A 68 -0.66 2.69 -6.64
C GLN A 68 -2.12 2.45 -7.03
N CYS A 69 -2.79 1.52 -6.37
CA CYS A 69 -4.19 1.18 -6.61
C CYS A 69 -5.15 2.33 -6.29
N ILE A 70 -4.92 3.06 -5.19
CA ILE A 70 -5.76 4.18 -4.76
C ILE A 70 -5.44 5.51 -5.46
N SER A 71 -4.61 5.50 -6.50
CA SER A 71 -4.26 6.72 -7.23
C SER A 71 -5.52 7.44 -7.75
N ILE A 72 -5.54 8.76 -7.60
CA ILE A 72 -6.63 9.62 -8.09
C ILE A 72 -6.78 9.46 -9.61
N ASN A 73 -5.67 9.31 -10.34
CA ASN A 73 -5.68 9.06 -11.78
C ASN A 73 -5.90 7.56 -12.07
N PRO A 74 -7.03 7.15 -12.68
CA PRO A 74 -7.29 5.73 -12.99
C PRO A 74 -6.24 5.10 -13.92
N GLN A 75 -5.60 5.89 -14.78
CA GLN A 75 -4.57 5.38 -15.71
C GLN A 75 -3.25 5.07 -15.02
N SER A 76 -2.98 5.69 -13.86
CA SER A 76 -1.80 5.40 -13.05
C SER A 76 -1.95 4.15 -12.19
N ARG A 77 -3.18 3.60 -12.07
CA ARG A 77 -3.42 2.38 -11.32
C ARG A 77 -2.93 1.16 -12.12
N PRO A 78 -2.31 0.15 -11.50
CA PRO A 78 -1.87 -1.06 -12.18
C PRO A 78 -3.07 -1.90 -12.69
N SER A 79 -2.80 -2.99 -13.42
CA SER A 79 -3.82 -4.00 -13.73
C SER A 79 -3.90 -5.03 -12.59
N MET A 80 -5.05 -5.67 -12.40
CA MET A 80 -5.19 -6.77 -11.43
C MET A 80 -4.20 -7.92 -11.71
N GLN A 81 -3.89 -8.19 -12.97
CA GLN A 81 -2.86 -9.17 -13.34
C GLN A 81 -1.47 -8.77 -12.80
N HIS A 82 -1.07 -7.51 -12.96
CA HIS A 82 0.22 -7.03 -12.44
C HIS A 82 0.27 -7.13 -10.91
N ILE A 83 -0.82 -6.75 -10.25
CA ILE A 83 -0.95 -6.83 -8.78
C ILE A 83 -0.79 -8.29 -8.31
N SER A 84 -1.51 -9.23 -8.92
CA SER A 84 -1.41 -10.66 -8.60
C SER A 84 0.02 -11.17 -8.75
N GLN A 85 0.64 -10.90 -9.90
CA GLN A 85 2.01 -11.33 -10.17
C GLN A 85 3.04 -10.73 -9.20
N ALA A 86 2.85 -9.46 -8.80
CA ALA A 86 3.72 -8.82 -7.83
C ALA A 86 3.61 -9.49 -6.46
N LEU A 87 2.39 -9.75 -5.99
CA LEU A 87 2.13 -10.45 -4.72
C LEU A 87 2.69 -11.87 -4.73
N ASP A 88 2.49 -12.63 -5.81
CA ASP A 88 2.98 -14.00 -5.95
C ASP A 88 4.52 -14.07 -5.99
N ALA A 89 5.16 -13.10 -6.63
CA ALA A 89 6.62 -13.08 -6.75
C ALA A 89 7.32 -12.74 -5.44
N GLY A 90 6.65 -12.05 -4.50
CA GLY A 90 7.26 -11.56 -3.26
C GLY A 90 8.48 -10.64 -3.47
N LYS A 91 8.72 -10.18 -4.71
CA LYS A 91 9.92 -9.42 -5.09
C LYS A 91 9.75 -7.96 -4.72
N VAL A 92 10.26 -7.60 -3.55
CA VAL A 92 10.65 -6.21 -3.27
C VAL A 92 12.13 -6.10 -3.54
N GLU A 93 12.52 -5.08 -4.32
CA GLU A 93 13.91 -4.63 -4.30
C GLU A 93 14.24 -4.29 -2.86
N ALA A 94 15.03 -5.15 -2.20
CA ALA A 94 15.34 -5.03 -0.78
C ALA A 94 15.86 -3.61 -0.51
N THR A 95 15.00 -2.77 0.06
CA THR A 95 15.42 -1.47 0.52
C THR A 95 16.32 -1.74 1.70
N ARG A 96 17.60 -1.32 1.61
CA ARG A 96 18.54 -1.41 2.74
C ARG A 96 18.14 -0.53 3.94
N GLN A 97 17.00 0.13 3.86
CA GLN A 97 16.50 1.03 4.89
C GLN A 97 15.75 0.24 5.95
N PRO A 98 15.93 0.55 7.24
CA PRO A 98 15.15 -0.05 8.30
C PRO A 98 13.65 0.22 8.10
N PHE A 99 12.81 -0.81 8.28
CA PHE A 99 11.36 -0.71 8.11
C PHE A 99 10.72 0.49 8.85
N HIS A 100 11.22 0.77 10.05
CA HIS A 100 10.71 1.83 10.92
C HIS A 100 10.98 3.26 10.43
N THR A 101 11.84 3.44 9.41
CA THR A 101 12.14 4.76 8.80
C THR A 101 11.45 4.96 7.46
N VAL A 102 10.76 3.95 6.93
CA VAL A 102 10.13 4.03 5.62
C VAL A 102 8.96 4.99 5.67
N GLN A 103 9.02 6.06 4.88
CA GLN A 103 7.94 7.02 4.68
C GLN A 103 7.12 6.65 3.44
N LEU A 104 5.83 6.97 3.46
CA LEU A 104 4.92 6.69 2.34
C LEU A 104 5.41 7.27 1.01
N HIS A 105 5.93 8.51 1.01
CA HIS A 105 6.44 9.13 -0.22
C HIS A 105 7.57 8.33 -0.88
N GLN A 106 8.36 7.58 -0.10
CA GLN A 106 9.44 6.75 -0.64
C GLN A 106 8.88 5.58 -1.44
N LEU A 107 7.74 5.01 -1.01
CA LEU A 107 7.05 3.94 -1.74
C LEU A 107 6.41 4.44 -3.04
N MET A 108 6.01 5.71 -3.07
CA MET A 108 5.38 6.34 -4.24
C MET A 108 6.39 6.78 -5.32
N ARG A 109 7.70 6.86 -5.02
CA ARG A 109 8.74 7.35 -5.94
C ARG A 109 9.29 6.30 -6.92
N PHE A 110 9.00 5.02 -6.73
CA PHE A 110 9.52 3.92 -7.56
C PHE A 110 8.53 3.48 -8.66
N THR A 111 7.96 4.44 -9.39
CA THR A 111 7.11 4.22 -10.58
C THR A 111 7.94 4.16 -11.84
#